data_AF-A0A3C0QBW4-F1
#
_entry.id   AF-A0A3C0QBW4-F1
#
_cell.length_a   1.000
_cell.length_b   1.000
_cell.length_c   1.000
_cell.angle_alpha   90.00
_cell.angle_beta   90.00
_cell.angle_gamma   90.00
#
_symmetry.space_group_name_H-M   'P 1'
#
loop_
_entity.id
_entity.type
_entity.pdbx_description
1 polymer ?
#
loop_
_entity_poly.entity_id
_entity_poly.type
_entity_poly.pdbx_seq_one_letter_code
_entity_poly.pdbx_strand_id
1 'polypeptide(L)'
;MDYSNIIQPNRLTNMQEMQINVDGPDGANRLFMYSGMAEVELCGGLPHPRWSLEIVCFDIGRKYDCDNGEDVIKVLANATVAGARTDGVASFAGWQIFGAAGELDEDDCRIRMNIAAGARDTQAFLEQISFYVNVLAKVNE
;
A
#
# COMPACT_ATOMS: atom_id res chain seq x y z
N MET A 1 -13.69 0.61 -12.71
CA MET A 1 -12.40 0.08 -13.18
C MET A 1 -12.29 -1.27 -12.52
N ASP A 2 -12.18 -2.33 -13.30
CA ASP A 2 -12.11 -3.69 -12.75
C ASP A 2 -10.63 -4.02 -12.56
N TYR A 3 -10.23 -4.22 -11.31
CA TYR A 3 -8.90 -4.72 -10.97
C TYR A 3 -8.86 -6.20 -11.33
N SER A 4 -7.82 -6.60 -12.04
CA SER A 4 -7.74 -7.91 -12.69
C SER A 4 -7.46 -9.00 -11.66
N ASN A 5 -6.60 -8.74 -10.68
CA ASN A 5 -6.21 -9.63 -9.60
C ASN A 5 -5.81 -8.84 -8.33
N ILE A 6 -5.68 -9.59 -7.22
CA ILE A 6 -5.00 -9.15 -6.00
C ILE A 6 -3.65 -9.86 -5.99
N ILE A 7 -2.57 -9.10 -5.84
CA ILE A 7 -1.20 -9.62 -5.76
C ILE A 7 -0.55 -9.19 -4.45
N GLN A 8 0.46 -9.94 -4.02
CA GLN A 8 1.35 -9.52 -2.93
C GLN A 8 2.64 -8.96 -3.49
N PRO A 9 3.30 -8.02 -2.79
CA PRO A 9 4.64 -7.58 -3.18
C PRO A 9 5.62 -8.75 -3.03
N ASN A 10 6.61 -8.79 -3.92
CA ASN A 10 7.73 -9.74 -3.83
C ASN A 10 8.53 -9.51 -2.54
N ARG A 11 8.65 -8.25 -2.13
CA ARG A 11 9.36 -7.85 -0.91
C ARG A 11 8.90 -6.47 -0.44
N LEU A 12 8.95 -6.27 0.88
CA LEU A 12 8.93 -4.95 1.50
C LEU A 12 10.35 -4.52 1.87
N THR A 13 10.75 -3.33 1.45
CA THR A 13 12.10 -2.76 1.67
C THR A 13 12.00 -1.36 2.27
N ASN A 14 13.09 -0.91 2.90
CA ASN A 14 13.19 0.41 3.53
C ASN A 14 12.04 0.73 4.51
N MET A 15 11.55 -0.29 5.22
CA MET A 15 10.48 -0.14 6.20
C MET A 15 10.94 0.77 7.35
N GLN A 16 10.16 1.80 7.63
CA GLN A 16 10.35 2.69 8.76
C GLN A 16 9.06 2.80 9.56
N GLU A 17 9.21 2.97 10.87
CA GLU A 17 8.12 3.19 11.81
C GLU A 17 8.49 4.36 12.71
N MET A 18 7.52 5.23 12.95
CA MET A 18 7.58 6.27 13.97
C MET A 18 6.29 6.24 14.79
N GLN A 19 6.44 6.36 16.11
CA GLN A 19 5.32 6.43 17.05
C GLN A 19 5.34 7.78 17.76
N ILE A 20 4.18 8.41 17.85
CA ILE A 20 3.99 9.71 18.47
C ILE A 20 2.85 9.62 19.49
N ASN A 21 3.06 10.20 20.68
CA ASN A 21 2.00 10.39 21.66
C ASN A 21 1.13 11.56 21.24
N VAL A 22 -0.17 11.33 21.19
CA VAL A 22 -1.13 12.37 20.78
C VAL A 22 -2.27 12.42 21.80
N ASP A 23 -2.95 13.56 21.85
CA ASP A 23 -4.26 13.69 22.49
C ASP A 23 -5.27 13.95 21.37
N GLY A 24 -5.71 12.86 20.75
CA GLY A 24 -6.51 12.89 19.53
C GLY A 24 -8.00 12.63 19.78
N PRO A 25 -8.84 12.74 18.73
CA PRO A 25 -10.26 12.43 18.82
C PRO A 25 -10.50 10.97 19.25
N ASP A 26 -11.68 10.71 19.80
CA ASP A 26 -12.16 9.37 20.18
C ASP A 26 -11.24 8.61 21.15
N GLY A 27 -10.47 9.36 21.95
CA GLY A 27 -9.52 8.80 22.91
C GLY A 27 -8.26 8.24 22.28
N ALA A 28 -7.94 8.62 21.04
CA ALA A 28 -6.67 8.31 20.41
C ALA A 28 -5.51 8.86 21.24
N ASN A 29 -4.62 7.97 21.66
CA ASN A 29 -3.43 8.34 22.42
C ASN A 29 -2.13 8.09 21.64
N ARG A 30 -2.20 7.45 20.46
CA ARG A 30 -1.03 7.22 19.58
C ARG A 30 -1.32 7.50 18.12
N LEU A 31 -0.31 8.06 17.46
CA LEU A 31 -0.19 8.12 16.01
C LEU A 31 1.02 7.29 15.59
N PHE A 32 0.78 6.27 14.76
CA PHE A 32 1.83 5.49 14.11
C PHE A 32 2.00 5.98 12.67
N MET A 33 3.24 6.16 12.23
CA MET A 33 3.59 6.49 10.85
C MET A 33 4.45 5.36 10.32
N TYR A 34 3.98 4.69 9.28
CA TYR A 34 4.72 3.65 8.59
C TYR A 34 5.07 4.12 7.18
N SER A 35 6.29 3.85 6.75
CA SER A 35 6.70 4.09 5.36
C SER A 35 7.58 2.96 4.87
N GLY A 36 7.66 2.82 3.56
CA GLY A 36 8.48 1.79 2.95
C GLY A 36 8.30 1.72 1.45
N MET A 37 8.87 0.68 0.88
CA MET A 37 8.77 0.36 -0.54
C MET A 37 8.29 -1.08 -0.71
N ALA A 38 7.33 -1.28 -1.60
CA ALA A 38 6.86 -2.56 -2.05
C ALA A 38 7.48 -2.85 -3.43
N GLU A 39 8.28 -3.91 -3.51
CA GLU A 39 8.78 -4.44 -4.78
C GLU A 39 7.67 -5.27 -5.43
N VAL A 40 7.33 -4.95 -6.67
CA VAL A 40 6.27 -5.59 -7.45
C VAL A 40 6.79 -5.90 -8.84
N GLU A 41 6.10 -6.75 -9.58
CA GLU A 41 6.39 -6.97 -10.99
C GLU A 41 5.09 -6.85 -11.79
N LEU A 42 4.75 -5.61 -12.15
CA LEU A 42 3.54 -5.31 -12.89
C LEU A 42 3.89 -4.91 -14.32
N CYS A 43 3.63 -5.82 -15.25
CA CYS A 43 3.82 -5.60 -16.69
C CYS A 43 2.49 -5.20 -17.34
N GLY A 44 2.54 -4.28 -18.32
CA GLY A 44 1.35 -3.93 -19.09
C GLY A 44 0.80 -5.10 -19.92
N GLY A 45 -0.51 -5.08 -20.16
CA GLY A 45 -1.25 -6.20 -20.73
C GLY A 45 -1.38 -6.18 -22.27
N LEU A 46 -1.74 -7.34 -22.82
CA LEU A 46 -2.18 -7.52 -24.21
C LEU A 46 -3.72 -7.38 -24.36
N PRO A 47 -4.23 -7.03 -25.55
CA PRO A 47 -3.50 -6.47 -26.69
C PRO A 47 -2.94 -5.07 -26.41
N HIS A 48 -1.77 -4.77 -27.00
CA HIS A 48 -1.06 -3.52 -26.82
C HIS A 48 -1.82 -2.31 -27.43
N PRO A 49 -1.84 -1.13 -26.77
CA PRO A 49 -1.39 -0.82 -25.41
C PRO A 49 -2.54 -0.79 -24.41
N ARG A 50 -2.73 -1.86 -23.62
CA ARG A 50 -3.71 -1.92 -22.52
C ARG A 50 -3.05 -1.75 -21.16
N TRP A 51 -3.82 -1.21 -20.21
CA TRP A 51 -3.46 -1.21 -18.80
C TRP A 51 -3.63 -2.63 -18.24
N SER A 52 -2.59 -3.11 -17.57
CA SER A 52 -2.73 -4.12 -16.52
C SER A 52 -2.99 -3.39 -15.21
N LEU A 53 -4.05 -3.79 -14.50
CA LEU A 53 -4.50 -3.16 -13.26
C LEU A 53 -4.56 -4.23 -12.17
N GLU A 54 -3.85 -4.01 -11.07
CA GLU A 54 -3.78 -4.95 -9.96
C GLU A 54 -3.95 -4.23 -8.62
N ILE A 55 -4.45 -4.93 -7.62
CA ILE A 55 -4.39 -4.50 -6.22
C ILE A 55 -3.18 -5.16 -5.57
N VAL A 56 -2.21 -4.35 -5.16
CA VAL A 56 -1.06 -4.80 -4.35
C VAL A 56 -1.48 -4.77 -2.89
N CYS A 57 -1.55 -5.94 -2.27
CA CYS A 57 -2.09 -6.15 -0.93
C CYS A 57 -1.03 -6.73 0.02
N PHE A 58 -0.87 -6.13 1.20
CA PHE A 58 0.04 -6.61 2.24
C PHE A 58 -0.30 -5.99 3.59
N ASP A 59 0.08 -6.68 4.68
CA ASP A 59 -0.11 -6.15 6.03
C ASP A 59 1.08 -5.27 6.45
N ILE A 60 0.81 -4.22 7.23
CA ILE A 60 1.80 -3.23 7.65
C ILE A 60 1.76 -2.97 9.16
N GLY A 61 2.96 -2.84 9.74
CA GLY A 61 3.13 -2.41 11.13
C GLY A 61 2.82 -3.49 12.16
N ARG A 62 2.47 -3.02 13.36
CA ARG A 62 2.18 -3.88 14.51
C ARG A 62 0.81 -4.56 14.40
N LYS A 63 0.65 -5.61 15.20
CA LYS A 63 -0.66 -6.15 15.56
C LYS A 63 -1.24 -5.35 16.72
N TYR A 64 -2.51 -5.02 16.62
CA TYR A 64 -3.29 -4.35 17.66
C TYR A 64 -3.94 -5.41 18.56
N ASP A 65 -4.07 -5.10 19.84
CA ASP A 65 -4.74 -5.94 20.82
C ASP A 65 -6.23 -5.56 20.91
N CYS A 66 -6.97 -5.89 19.84
CA CYS A 66 -8.39 -5.55 19.73
C CYS A 66 -9.22 -6.15 20.87
N ASP A 67 -8.87 -7.37 21.31
CA ASP A 67 -9.56 -8.09 22.38
C ASP A 67 -9.42 -7.37 23.74
N ASN A 68 -8.28 -6.72 23.98
CA ASN A 68 -8.05 -5.95 25.20
C ASN A 68 -8.34 -4.44 25.03
N GLY A 69 -9.05 -4.05 23.98
CA GLY A 69 -9.58 -2.68 23.82
C GLY A 69 -8.63 -1.67 23.16
N GLU A 70 -7.57 -2.12 22.49
CA GLU A 70 -6.90 -1.27 21.49
C GLU A 70 -7.83 -1.09 20.29
N ASP A 71 -7.83 0.12 19.70
CA ASP A 71 -8.73 0.47 18.60
C ASP A 71 -8.03 1.33 17.56
N VAL A 72 -8.32 1.06 16.28
CA VAL A 72 -7.83 1.84 15.14
C VAL A 72 -8.92 2.81 14.71
N ILE A 73 -8.71 4.07 15.06
CA ILE A 73 -9.69 5.14 14.85
C ILE A 73 -9.65 5.65 13.40
N LYS A 74 -8.44 5.84 12.86
CA LYS A 74 -8.28 6.33 11.49
C LYS A 74 -7.03 5.82 10.83
N VAL A 75 -7.17 5.39 9.58
CA VAL A 75 -6.04 5.10 8.69
C VAL A 75 -6.05 6.11 7.54
N LEU A 76 -4.89 6.71 7.27
CA LEU A 76 -4.63 7.52 6.09
C LEU A 76 -3.47 6.90 5.34
N ALA A 77 -3.69 6.49 4.10
CA ALA A 77 -2.71 5.79 3.31
C ALA A 77 -2.46 6.51 1.99
N ASN A 78 -1.22 6.53 1.55
CA ASN A 78 -0.80 7.08 0.27
C ASN A 78 0.29 6.21 -0.35
N ALA A 79 0.36 6.20 -1.67
CA ALA A 79 1.37 5.49 -2.42
C ALA A 79 1.73 6.22 -3.70
N THR A 80 2.96 6.05 -4.15
CA THR A 80 3.46 6.61 -5.41
C THR A 80 4.38 5.62 -6.12
N VAL A 81 4.47 5.75 -7.44
CA VAL A 81 5.48 5.06 -8.24
C VAL A 81 6.86 5.47 -7.74
N ALA A 82 7.70 4.49 -7.40
CA ALA A 82 9.06 4.70 -6.92
C ALA A 82 10.12 4.13 -7.87
N GLY A 83 9.76 3.11 -8.66
CA GLY A 83 10.66 2.48 -9.63
C GLY A 83 9.89 1.87 -10.79
N ALA A 84 10.32 2.20 -12.00
CA ALA A 84 9.73 1.70 -13.23
C ALA A 84 10.82 1.50 -14.29
N ARG A 85 10.62 0.52 -15.17
CA ARG A 85 11.52 0.26 -16.30
C ARG A 85 10.75 -0.04 -17.57
N THR A 86 11.46 0.10 -18.68
CA THR A 86 11.05 -0.41 -19.98
C THR A 86 12.03 -1.44 -20.51
N ASP A 87 11.55 -2.57 -21.03
CA ASP A 87 12.40 -3.64 -21.57
C ASP A 87 12.42 -3.63 -23.11
N GLY A 88 12.92 -2.56 -23.71
CA GLY A 88 12.96 -2.40 -25.16
C GLY A 88 12.07 -1.25 -25.66
N VAL A 89 11.46 -1.42 -26.83
CA VAL A 89 10.69 -0.35 -27.47
C VAL A 89 9.29 -0.29 -26.88
N ALA A 90 9.02 0.75 -26.10
CA ALA A 90 7.69 1.09 -25.62
C ALA A 90 7.20 2.37 -26.32
N SER A 91 6.02 2.30 -26.92
CA SER A 91 5.42 3.45 -27.63
C SER A 91 4.41 4.20 -26.76
N PHE A 92 3.82 3.52 -25.78
CA PHE A 92 2.79 4.08 -24.90
C PHE A 92 2.98 3.63 -23.45
N ALA A 93 4.24 3.54 -23.00
CA ALA A 93 4.57 3.20 -21.62
C ALA A 93 3.86 4.14 -20.64
N GLY A 94 3.26 3.56 -19.62
CA GLY A 94 2.63 4.32 -18.54
C GLY A 94 2.62 3.52 -17.26
N TRP A 95 2.78 4.20 -16.13
CA TRP A 95 2.67 3.63 -14.80
C TRP A 95 1.85 4.58 -13.95
N GLN A 96 0.99 4.03 -13.12
CA GLN A 96 0.09 4.84 -12.32
C GLN A 96 -0.29 4.13 -11.03
N ILE A 97 -0.32 4.91 -9.95
CA ILE A 97 -1.09 4.58 -8.76
C ILE A 97 -2.46 5.23 -8.92
N PHE A 98 -3.51 4.41 -8.91
CA PHE A 98 -4.90 4.86 -9.04
C PHE A 98 -5.52 5.19 -7.67
N GLY A 99 -5.01 4.57 -6.61
CA GLY A 99 -5.48 4.78 -5.26
C GLY A 99 -4.70 3.94 -4.25
N ALA A 100 -4.80 4.35 -3.00
CA ALA A 100 -4.17 3.68 -1.88
C ALA A 100 -5.13 3.77 -0.69
N ALA A 101 -5.39 2.64 -0.04
CA ALA A 101 -6.25 2.55 1.12
C ALA A 101 -5.59 1.65 2.15
N GLY A 102 -5.74 2.01 3.42
CA GLY A 102 -5.38 1.15 4.54
C GLY A 102 -6.62 0.92 5.39
N GLU A 103 -6.81 -0.32 5.83
CA GLU A 103 -7.94 -0.73 6.66
C GLU A 103 -7.44 -1.68 7.75
N LEU A 104 -8.12 -1.71 8.90
CA LEU A 104 -7.85 -2.74 9.89
C LEU A 104 -8.46 -4.05 9.39
N ASP A 105 -7.65 -5.09 9.27
CA ASP A 105 -8.16 -6.45 9.15
C ASP A 105 -8.62 -6.89 10.55
N GLU A 106 -9.93 -7.08 10.72
CA GLU A 106 -10.55 -7.45 12.00
C GLU A 106 -10.14 -8.86 12.45
N ASP A 107 -9.75 -9.76 11.52
CA ASP A 107 -9.38 -11.13 11.86
C ASP A 107 -7.93 -11.22 12.40
N ASP A 108 -6.99 -10.47 11.81
CA ASP A 108 -5.59 -10.45 12.25
C ASP A 108 -5.23 -9.24 13.13
N CYS A 109 -6.14 -8.29 13.30
CA CYS A 109 -5.90 -7.03 13.99
C CYS A 109 -4.65 -6.31 13.50
N ARG A 110 -4.41 -6.29 12.19
CA ARG A 110 -3.32 -5.56 11.54
C ARG A 110 -3.85 -4.63 10.48
N ILE A 111 -3.10 -3.59 10.17
CA ILE A 111 -3.47 -2.76 9.02
C ILE A 111 -3.14 -3.52 7.75
N ARG A 112 -4.16 -3.76 6.92
CA ARG A 112 -4.03 -4.22 5.55
C ARG A 112 -3.95 -3.01 4.63
N MET A 113 -2.87 -2.96 3.85
CA MET A 113 -2.66 -1.97 2.81
C MET A 113 -3.15 -2.52 1.47
N ASN A 114 -3.92 -1.72 0.73
CA ASN A 114 -4.39 -2.01 -0.61
C ASN A 114 -3.99 -0.87 -1.54
N ILE A 115 -3.14 -1.16 -2.53
CA ILE A 115 -2.68 -0.18 -3.52
C ILE A 115 -3.18 -0.59 -4.90
N ALA A 116 -4.02 0.24 -5.47
CA ALA A 116 -4.45 0.12 -6.85
C ALA A 116 -3.36 0.67 -7.77
N ALA A 117 -2.70 -0.22 -8.51
CA ALA A 117 -1.57 0.13 -9.37
C ALA A 117 -1.76 -0.44 -10.78
N GLY A 118 -1.10 0.17 -11.75
CA GLY A 118 -1.08 -0.36 -13.09
C GLY A 118 0.12 0.04 -13.91
N ALA A 119 0.37 -0.77 -14.93
CA ALA A 119 1.34 -0.53 -15.99
C ALA A 119 0.63 -0.65 -17.34
N ARG A 120 1.03 0.15 -18.32
CA ARG A 120 0.51 0.17 -19.68
C ARG A 120 1.66 -0.02 -20.64
N ASP A 121 1.44 -0.82 -21.69
CA ASP A 121 2.44 -1.29 -22.66
C ASP A 121 3.13 -2.57 -22.18
N THR A 122 3.21 -3.57 -23.06
CA THR A 122 3.81 -4.89 -22.79
C THR A 122 5.30 -4.84 -22.49
N GLN A 123 5.96 -3.70 -22.74
CA GLN A 123 7.35 -3.49 -22.40
C GLN A 123 7.53 -2.61 -21.16
N ALA A 124 6.45 -2.14 -20.52
CA ALA A 124 6.51 -1.28 -19.35
C ALA A 124 6.28 -2.09 -18.07
N PHE A 125 7.19 -1.95 -17.12
CA PHE A 125 7.18 -2.66 -15.83
C PHE A 125 7.17 -1.66 -14.69
N LEU A 126 6.18 -1.74 -13.80
CA LEU A 126 6.23 -1.11 -12.49
C LEU A 126 6.92 -2.08 -11.54
N GLU A 127 8.02 -1.62 -10.93
CA GLU A 127 8.91 -2.47 -10.13
C GLU A 127 8.89 -2.13 -8.66
N GLN A 128 8.64 -0.86 -8.33
CA GLN A 128 8.61 -0.39 -6.94
C GLN A 128 7.54 0.65 -6.71
N ILE A 129 6.83 0.49 -5.60
CA ILE A 129 5.84 1.42 -5.08
C ILE A 129 6.30 1.88 -3.71
N SER A 130 6.53 3.17 -3.51
CA SER A 130 6.71 3.71 -2.16
C SER A 130 5.36 4.02 -1.54
N PHE A 131 5.21 3.72 -0.25
CA PHE A 131 3.99 3.99 0.49
C PHE A 131 4.27 4.71 1.80
N TYR A 132 3.24 5.38 2.29
CA TYR A 132 3.21 6.05 3.57
C TYR A 132 1.83 5.91 4.20
N VAL A 133 1.77 5.46 5.45
CA VAL A 133 0.54 5.15 6.16
C VAL A 133 0.58 5.77 7.55
N ASN A 134 -0.42 6.57 7.87
CA ASN A 134 -0.67 7.07 9.22
C ASN A 134 -1.82 6.27 9.84
N VAL A 135 -1.63 5.84 11.09
CA VAL A 135 -2.63 5.13 11.87
C VAL A 135 -2.82 5.84 13.19
N LEU A 136 -3.98 6.47 13.34
CA LEU A 136 -4.42 7.04 14.60
C LEU A 136 -5.13 5.94 15.39
N ALA A 137 -4.65 5.68 16.61
CA ALA A 137 -5.13 4.58 17.42
C ALA A 137 -5.24 4.95 18.89
N LYS A 138 -6.11 4.24 19.58
CA LYS A 138 -6.14 4.13 21.04
C LYS A 138 -5.43 2.84 21.41
N VAL A 139 -4.37 2.92 22.20
CA VAL A 139 -3.63 1.76 22.69
C VAL A 139 -3.67 1.71 24.20
N ASN A 140 -3.49 0.52 24.75
CA ASN A 140 -3.36 0.34 26.20
C ASN A 140 -1.98 0.86 26.66
N GLU A 141 -1.95 1.56 27.79
CA GLU A 141 -0.72 2.05 28.45
C GLU A 141 -0.19 1.06 29.49
#